data_AF-A0A358UVS9-F1
#
_entry.id   AF-A0A358UVS9-F1
#
_cell.length_a   1.000
_cell.length_b   1.000
_cell.length_c   1.000
_cell.angle_alpha   90.00
_cell.angle_beta   90.00
_cell.angle_gamma   90.00
#
_symmetry.space_group_name_H-M   'P 1'
#
loop_
_entity.id
_entity.type
_entity.pdbx_description
1 polymer ?
#
loop_
_entity_poly.entity_id
_entity_poly.type
_entity_poly.pdbx_seq_one_letter_code
_entity_poly.pdbx_strand_id
1 'polypeptide(L)' 'RISSPYGYRRHPISGKIMFHRGLDIASPLGTSIHSVLSGVVSFSGRRGGYGNLVEIRHSNGIVTRYG' A
#
# COMPACT_ATOMS: atom_id res chain seq x y z
N ARG A 1 13.68 3.01 1.43
CA ARG A 1 13.49 4.47 1.73
C ARG A 1 12.04 4.84 1.41
N ILE A 2 11.42 5.77 2.13
CA ILE A 2 10.11 6.32 1.75
C ILE A 2 10.27 7.16 0.48
N SER A 3 9.62 6.75 -0.60
CA SER A 3 9.63 7.47 -1.88
C SER A 3 8.45 8.43 -2.02
N SER A 4 7.30 8.12 -1.41
CA SER A 4 6.12 8.99 -1.42
C SER A 4 5.28 8.82 -0.14
N PRO A 5 5.07 9.88 0.66
CA PRO A 5 4.32 9.80 1.91
C PRO A 5 2.80 9.71 1.68
N TYR A 6 2.08 9.43 2.77
CA TYR A 6 0.62 9.58 2.83
C TYR A 6 0.22 11.05 2.78
N GLY A 7 -0.93 11.35 2.15
CA GLY A 7 -1.50 12.69 2.09
C GLY A 7 -1.45 13.33 0.71
N TYR A 8 -1.65 14.66 0.66
CA TYR A 8 -1.67 15.39 -0.60
C TYR A 8 -0.27 15.47 -1.22
N ARG A 9 -0.16 15.05 -2.49
CA ARG A 9 1.07 15.16 -3.28
C ARG A 9 0.78 15.64 -4.69
N ARG A 10 1.78 16.28 -5.30
CA ARG A 10 1.74 16.62 -6.72
C ARG A 10 1.92 15.34 -7.54
N HIS A 11 0.97 15.04 -8.41
CA HIS A 11 1.05 13.91 -9.31
C HIS A 11 2.19 14.14 -10.31
N PRO A 12 3.13 13.20 -10.48
CA PRO A 12 4.36 13.43 -11.24
C PRO A 12 4.11 13.68 -12.72
N ILE A 13 3.03 13.11 -13.28
CA ILE A 13 2.69 13.23 -14.71
C ILE A 13 1.76 14.43 -14.96
N SER A 14 0.55 14.42 -14.40
CA SER A 14 -0.45 15.47 -14.64
C SER A 14 -0.21 16.80 -13.90
N GLY A 15 0.71 16.84 -12.93
CA GLY A 15 0.97 18.03 -12.10
C GLY A 15 -0.14 18.41 -11.12
N LYS A 16 -1.26 17.68 -11.11
CA LYS A 16 -2.40 17.94 -10.21
C LYS A 16 -2.07 17.50 -8.78
N ILE A 17 -2.63 18.20 -7.80
CA ILE A 17 -2.58 17.72 -6.41
C ILE A 17 -3.57 16.57 -6.26
N MET A 18 -3.09 15.42 -5.80
CA MET A 18 -3.87 14.22 -5.55
C MET A 18 -3.57 13.67 -4.17
N PHE A 19 -4.58 13.10 -3.53
CA PHE A 19 -4.42 12.51 -2.21
C PHE A 19 -3.92 11.07 -2.33
N HIS A 20 -2.74 10.80 -1.76
CA HIS A 20 -2.17 9.48 -1.67
C HIS A 20 -2.68 8.76 -0.41
N ARG A 21 -3.50 7.73 -0.59
CA ARG A 21 -4.11 6.95 0.50
C ARG A 21 -3.19 5.86 1.06
N GLY A 22 -1.89 5.93 0.77
CA GLY A 22 -0.90 4.93 1.15
C GLY A 22 0.48 5.55 1.38
N LEU A 23 1.47 4.69 1.58
CA LEU A 23 2.88 5.04 1.76
C LEU A 23 3.69 4.20 0.77
N ASP A 24 4.47 4.85 -0.09
CA ASP A 24 5.34 4.14 -1.04
C ASP A 24 6.74 3.97 -0.44
N ILE A 25 7.21 2.73 -0.40
CA ILE A 25 8.54 2.36 0.09
C ILE A 25 9.30 1.74 -1.08
N ALA A 26 10.30 2.46 -1.59
CA ALA A 26 11.14 1.97 -2.67
C ALA A 26 12.10 0.88 -2.17
N SER A 27 12.06 -0.27 -2.84
CA SER A 27 12.84 -1.48 -2.56
C SER A 27 13.09 -2.27 -3.87
N PRO A 28 14.17 -3.08 -3.96
CA PRO A 28 14.39 -3.98 -5.10
C PRO A 28 13.27 -5.02 -5.27
N LEU A 29 13.08 -5.52 -6.49
CA LEU A 29 12.13 -6.61 -6.76
C LEU A 29 12.48 -7.86 -5.93
N GLY A 30 11.46 -8.54 -5.40
CA GLY A 30 11.62 -9.74 -4.57
C GLY A 30 11.94 -9.46 -3.10
N THR A 31 12.04 -8.19 -2.69
CA THR A 31 12.16 -7.83 -1.27
C THR A 31 10.96 -8.35 -0.49
N SER A 32 11.21 -9.10 0.59
CA SER A 32 10.16 -9.61 1.47
C SER A 32 9.34 -8.47 2.09
N ILE A 33 8.01 -8.62 2.07
CA ILE A 33 7.08 -7.71 2.71
C ILE A 33 6.46 -8.43 3.91
N HIS A 34 6.55 -7.82 5.08
CA HIS A 34 5.99 -8.35 6.31
C HIS A 34 4.74 -7.58 6.73
N SER A 35 3.79 -8.28 7.33
CA SER A 35 2.64 -7.64 7.96
C SER A 35 3.11 -6.79 9.14
N VAL A 36 2.50 -5.61 9.32
CA VAL A 36 2.81 -4.71 10.45
C VAL A 36 2.21 -5.21 11.76
N LEU A 37 1.16 -6.02 11.69
CA LEU A 37 0.43 -6.55 12.83
C LEU A 37 -0.05 -7.99 12.54
N SER A 38 -0.29 -8.77 13.58
CA SER A 38 -0.97 -10.07 13.46
C SER A 38 -2.37 -9.90 12.89
N GLY A 39 -2.82 -10.85 12.06
CA GLY A 39 -4.12 -10.77 11.43
C GLY A 39 -4.40 -11.95 10.51
N VAL A 40 -5.54 -11.88 9.83
CA VAL A 40 -5.99 -12.89 8.86
C VAL A 40 -6.00 -12.25 7.47
N VAL A 41 -5.45 -12.96 6.48
CA VAL A 41 -5.54 -12.53 5.08
C VAL A 41 -7.00 -12.52 4.66
N SER A 42 -7.55 -11.34 4.35
CA SER A 42 -8.91 -11.15 3.87
C SER A 42 -9.00 -11.12 2.35
N PHE A 43 -7.88 -10.88 1.65
CA PHE A 43 -7.79 -10.94 0.20
C PHE A 43 -6.35 -11.19 -0.26
N SER A 44 -6.19 -11.98 -1.33
CA SER A 44 -4.93 -12.16 -2.04
C SER A 44 -5.21 -12.34 -3.54
N GLY A 45 -4.70 -11.44 -4.38
CA GLY A 45 -4.91 -11.48 -5.82
C GLY A 45 -4.72 -10.12 -6.49
N ARG A 46 -5.10 -10.00 -7.77
CA ARG A 46 -5.02 -8.71 -8.48
C ARG A 46 -6.24 -7.83 -8.17
N ARG A 47 -6.02 -6.53 -7.91
CA ARG A 47 -7.12 -5.56 -7.65
C ARG A 47 -6.84 -4.19 -8.25
N GLY A 48 -7.37 -3.94 -9.45
CA GLY A 48 -7.35 -2.63 -10.11
C GLY A 48 -5.95 -2.02 -10.19
N GLY A 49 -5.84 -0.72 -9.87
CA GLY A 49 -4.58 0.03 -9.92
C GLY A 49 -3.51 -0.38 -8.91
N TYR A 50 -3.83 -1.23 -7.92
CA TYR A 50 -2.83 -1.78 -6.99
C TYR A 50 -2.00 -2.90 -7.60
N GLY A 51 -2.41 -3.49 -8.73
CA GLY A 51 -1.74 -4.71 -9.22
C GLY A 51 -1.97 -5.88 -8.27
N ASN A 52 -0.91 -6.59 -7.89
CA ASN A 52 -0.97 -7.69 -6.93
C ASN A 52 -1.14 -7.12 -5.52
N LEU A 53 -2.21 -7.51 -4.83
CA LEU A 53 -2.58 -6.97 -3.54
C LEU A 53 -2.83 -8.09 -2.53
N VAL A 54 -2.25 -7.93 -1.34
CA VAL A 54 -2.63 -8.67 -0.14
C VAL A 54 -3.30 -7.71 0.84
N GLU A 55 -4.47 -8.09 1.34
CA GLU A 55 -5.20 -7.36 2.38
C GLU A 55 -5.24 -8.22 3.65
N ILE A 56 -4.90 -7.62 4.78
CA ILE A 56 -4.89 -8.30 6.09
C ILE A 56 -5.83 -7.54 7.02
N ARG A 57 -6.78 -8.27 7.63
CA ARG A 57 -7.64 -7.77 8.69
C ARG A 57 -7.02 -8.09 10.04
N HIS A 58 -6.86 -7.08 10.87
CA HIS A 58 -6.31 -7.16 12.22
C HIS A 58 -7.44 -7.08 13.27
N SER A 59 -7.07 -7.17 14.54
CA SER A 59 -7.97 -6.84 15.65
C SER A 59 -8.43 -5.38 15.58
N ASN A 60 -9.56 -5.08 16.22
CA ASN A 60 -10.15 -3.73 16.31
C ASN A 60 -10.56 -3.11 14.96
N GLY A 61 -10.77 -3.93 13.93
CA GLY A 61 -11.28 -3.48 12.63
C GLY A 61 -10.25 -2.80 11.73
N ILE A 62 -8.97 -2.79 12.11
CA ILE A 62 -7.88 -2.26 11.28
C ILE A 62 -7.66 -3.18 10.09
N VAL A 63 -7.46 -2.58 8.91
CA VAL A 63 -7.12 -3.30 7.68
C VAL A 63 -5.88 -2.68 7.07
N THR A 64 -4.90 -3.51 6.73
CA THR A 64 -3.71 -3.09 5.99
C THR A 64 -3.70 -3.74 4.60
N ARG A 65 -3.02 -3.07 3.67
CA ARG A 65 -2.93 -3.45 2.26
C ARG A 65 -1.48 -3.34 1.80
N TYR A 66 -1.06 -4.32 1.02
CA TYR A 66 0.29 -4.42 0.46
C TYR A 66 0.17 -4.67 -1.04
N GLY A 67 0.58 -3.71 -1.86
CA GLY A 67 0.56 -3.77 -3.32
C GLY A 67 1.44 -2.70 -3.96
#